data_AF-A0A5E7JE21-F1
#
_entry.id   AF-A0A5E7JE21-F1
#
_cell.length_a   1.000
_cell.length_b   1.000
_cell.length_c   1.000
_cell.angle_alpha   90.00
_cell.angle_beta   90.00
_cell.angle_gamma   90.00
#
_symmetry.space_group_name_H-M   'P 1'
#
loop_
_entity.id
_entity.type
_entity.pdbx_description
1 polymer ?
#
loop_
_entity_poly.entity_id
_entity_poly.type
_entity_poly.pdbx_seq_one_letter_code
_entity_poly.pdbx_strand_id
1 'polypeptide(L)' 'MSDRRLAVPEIDTYRFAVFCCSFKVDMGSTPDHALALFVDQAMAKRYGAWMWPGTYEVIDVITGERVCA' A
#
# COMPACT_ATOMS: atom_id res chain seq x y z
N MET A 1 -7.12 19.00 -18.99
CA MET A 1 -5.98 19.93 -18.92
C MET A 1 -5.07 19.43 -17.82
N SER A 2 -3.83 19.06 -18.14
CA SER A 2 -2.84 18.69 -17.12
C SER A 2 -2.58 19.92 -16.25
N ASP A 3 -2.82 19.81 -14.94
CA ASP A 3 -2.42 20.84 -13.99
C ASP A 3 -0.88 20.98 -14.08
N ARG A 4 -0.36 22.18 -14.34
CA ARG A 4 1.09 22.41 -14.46
C ARG A 4 1.85 22.18 -13.16
N ARG A 5 1.14 22.09 -12.03
CA ARG A 5 1.73 21.90 -10.70
C ARG A 5 1.91 20.43 -10.34
N LEU A 6 1.21 19.52 -11.03
CA LEU A 6 1.19 18.09 -10.71
C LEU A 6 1.59 17.26 -11.93
N ALA A 7 2.59 16.41 -11.77
CA ALA A 7 2.92 15.41 -12.77
C ALA A 7 1.77 14.41 -12.92
N VAL A 8 1.60 13.87 -14.14
CA VAL A 8 0.68 12.74 -14.35
C VAL A 8 1.29 11.52 -13.65
N PRO A 9 0.57 10.85 -12.73
CA PRO A 9 1.09 9.66 -12.07
C PRO A 9 1.35 8.53 -13.08
N GLU A 10 2.56 7.99 -13.08
CA GLU A 10 2.91 6.78 -13.82
C GLU A 10 2.74 5.59 -12.89
N ILE A 11 1.72 4.76 -13.12
CA ILE A 11 1.32 3.70 -12.17
C ILE A 11 2.46 2.72 -11.85
N ASP A 12 3.30 2.43 -12.83
CA ASP A 12 4.43 1.49 -12.71
C ASP A 12 5.56 2.01 -11.79
N THR A 13 5.53 3.30 -11.44
CA THR A 13 6.49 3.87 -10.47
C THR A 13 6.14 3.56 -9.02
N TYR A 14 4.90 3.15 -8.75
CA TYR A 14 4.42 2.88 -7.39
C TYR A 14 4.60 1.40 -7.03
N ARG A 15 5.82 1.08 -6.57
CA ARG A 15 6.25 -0.30 -6.29
C ARG A 15 5.62 -0.95 -5.04
N PHE A 16 5.18 -0.16 -4.07
CA PHE A 16 4.76 -0.69 -2.77
C PHE A 16 3.26 -0.54 -2.57
N ALA A 17 2.57 -1.66 -2.41
CA ALA A 17 1.13 -1.70 -2.14
C ALA A 17 0.87 -1.94 -0.66
N VAL A 18 -0.02 -1.13 -0.06
CA VAL A 18 -0.45 -1.27 1.34
C VAL A 18 -1.82 -1.93 1.40
N PHE A 19 -1.93 -2.99 2.20
CA PHE A 19 -3.17 -3.70 2.52
C PHE A 19 -3.49 -3.48 4.00
N CYS A 20 -4.79 -3.34 4.33
CA CYS A 20 -5.24 -3.19 5.72
C CYS A 20 -5.20 -4.53 6.47
N CYS A 21 -5.47 -5.62 5.75
CA CYS A 21 -5.66 -6.98 6.23
C CYS A 21 -6.58 -7.08 7.44
N SER A 22 -7.69 -6.35 7.43
CA SER A 22 -8.69 -6.39 8.50
C SER A 22 -9.35 -7.77 8.67
N PHE A 23 -9.21 -8.66 7.67
CA PHE A 23 -9.53 -10.08 7.82
C PHE A 23 -8.74 -10.76 8.95
N LYS A 24 -7.57 -10.23 9.36
CA LYS A 24 -6.79 -10.75 10.51
C LYS A 24 -7.53 -10.60 11.86
N VAL A 25 -8.55 -9.75 11.93
CA VAL A 25 -9.40 -9.54 13.11
C VAL A 25 -10.86 -9.83 12.81
N ASP A 26 -11.12 -10.70 11.81
CA ASP A 26 -12.47 -11.08 11.36
C ASP A 26 -13.35 -9.91 10.89
N MET A 27 -12.72 -8.80 10.49
CA MET A 27 -13.40 -7.60 9.99
C MET A 27 -13.10 -7.37 8.51
N GLY A 28 -13.50 -8.25 7.61
CA GLY A 28 -13.28 -8.03 6.18
C GLY A 28 -13.72 -9.17 5.29
N SER A 29 -13.59 -8.99 3.98
CA SER A 29 -13.81 -10.04 2.99
C SER A 29 -12.52 -10.29 2.23
N THR A 30 -12.21 -11.56 1.98
CA THR A 30 -11.06 -11.96 1.17
C THR A 30 -11.47 -12.12 -0.30
N PRO A 31 -10.62 -11.79 -1.28
CA PRO A 31 -9.26 -11.25 -1.12
C PRO A 31 -9.26 -9.78 -0.72
N ASP A 32 -8.28 -9.38 0.08
CA ASP A 32 -8.09 -7.98 0.43
C ASP A 32 -7.43 -7.23 -0.74
N HIS A 33 -7.82 -5.97 -0.94
CA HIS A 33 -7.31 -5.15 -2.04
C HIS A 33 -6.36 -4.08 -1.52
N ALA A 34 -5.38 -3.70 -2.36
CA ALA A 34 -4.47 -2.62 -2.02
C ALA A 34 -5.26 -1.32 -1.83
N LEU A 35 -5.10 -0.68 -0.68
CA LEU A 35 -5.77 0.58 -0.34
C LEU A 35 -4.95 1.80 -0.75
N ALA A 36 -3.62 1.65 -0.85
CA ALA A 36 -2.72 2.71 -1.27
C ALA A 36 -1.48 2.15 -1.97
N LEU A 37 -0.94 2.93 -2.91
CA LEU A 37 0.30 2.63 -3.61
C LEU A 37 1.35 3.72 -3.31
N PHE A 38 2.59 3.31 -3.12
CA PHE A 38 3.70 4.19 -2.79
C PHE A 38 4.92 3.89 -3.66
N VAL A 39 5.64 4.95 -4.03
CA VAL A 39 6.96 4.83 -4.67
C VAL A 39 8.01 4.40 -3.64
N ASP A 40 7.90 4.88 -2.39
CA ASP A 40 8.88 4.64 -1.33
C ASP A 40 8.37 3.64 -0.26
N GLN A 41 9.23 2.67 0.07
CA GLN A 41 8.92 1.62 1.05
C GLN A 41 8.70 2.19 2.45
N ALA A 42 9.53 3.13 2.89
CA ALA A 42 9.48 3.65 4.26
C ALA A 42 8.20 4.48 4.47
N MET A 43 7.76 5.22 3.46
CA MET A 43 6.47 5.91 3.47
C MET A 43 5.30 4.92 3.54
N ALA A 44 5.30 3.87 2.72
CA ALA A 44 4.27 2.83 2.76
C ALA A 44 4.13 2.22 4.16
N LYS A 45 5.27 1.88 4.79
CA LYS A 45 5.32 1.34 6.15
C LYS A 45 4.76 2.32 7.18
N ARG A 46 5.20 3.58 7.15
CA ARG A 46 4.71 4.62 8.08
C ARG A 46 3.21 4.85 7.94
N TYR A 47 2.71 4.91 6.71
CA TYR A 47 1.29 5.08 6.43
C TYR A 47 0.47 3.90 6.96
N GLY A 48 0.85 2.67 6.63
CA GLY A 48 0.16 1.48 7.10
C GLY A 48 0.19 1.34 8.63
N ALA A 49 1.34 1.58 9.26
CA ALA A 49 1.46 1.54 10.72
C ALA A 49 0.60 2.61 11.43
N TRP A 50 0.41 3.78 10.81
CA TRP A 50 -0.45 4.83 11.35
C TRP A 50 -1.94 4.50 11.21
N MET A 51 -2.34 3.94 10.07
CA MET A 51 -3.74 3.66 9.77
C MET A 51 -4.25 2.37 10.41
N TRP A 52 -3.46 1.29 10.36
CA TRP A 52 -3.84 -0.04 10.83
C TRP A 52 -2.72 -0.67 11.66
N PRO A 53 -2.47 -0.16 12.88
CA PRO A 53 -1.42 -0.68 13.74
C PRO A 53 -1.58 -2.20 13.95
N GLY A 54 -0.58 -2.97 13.50
CA GLY A 54 -0.50 -4.41 13.74
C GLY A 54 -1.35 -5.30 12.81
N THR A 55 -2.09 -4.75 11.85
CA THR A 55 -2.81 -5.57 10.87
C THR A 55 -2.35 -5.35 9.43
N TYR A 56 -1.79 -4.19 9.09
CA TYR A 56 -1.40 -3.90 7.71
C TYR A 56 -0.31 -4.82 7.15
N GLU A 57 -0.23 -4.92 5.83
CA GLU A 57 0.92 -5.47 5.10
C GLU A 57 1.36 -4.51 4.01
N VAL A 58 2.66 -4.52 3.71
CA VAL A 58 3.21 -3.84 2.53
C VAL A 58 3.85 -4.89 1.63
N ILE A 59 3.40 -4.91 0.38
CA ILE A 59 3.87 -5.83 -0.66
C ILE A 59 4.65 -5.05 -1.70
N ASP A 60 5.82 -5.58 -2.08
CA ASP A 60 6.52 -5.16 -3.29
C ASP A 60 5.81 -5.78 -4.50
N VAL A 61 5.17 -4.97 -5.34
CA VAL A 61 4.35 -5.47 -6.46
C VAL A 61 5.18 -6.07 -7.59
N ILE A 62 6.49 -5.81 -7.63
CA ILE A 62 7.39 -6.36 -8.66
C ILE A 62 7.87 -7.75 -8.24
N THR A 63 8.29 -7.92 -6.98
CA THR A 63 8.83 -9.20 -6.48
C THR A 63 7.77 -10.10 -5.86
N GLY A 64 6.62 -9.53 -5.45
CA GLY A 64 5.59 -10.20 -4.68
C GLY A 64 5.94 -10.38 -3.19
N GLU A 65 7.09 -9.87 -2.74
CA GLU A 65 7.56 -10.08 -1.37
C GLU A 65 6.84 -9.16 -0.37
N ARG A 66 6.60 -9.70 0.85
CA ARG A 66 6.17 -8.92 2.01
C ARG A 66 7.36 -8.16 2.57
N VAL A 67 7.34 -6.84 2.49
CA VAL A 67 8.42 -5.99 3.01
C VAL A 67 8.18 -5.54 4.46
N CYS A 68 6.95 -5.70 4.98
CA CYS A 68 6.65 -5.68 6.42
C CYS A 68 5.39 -6.48 6.75
N ALA A 69 5.30 -6.87 8.02
CA ALA A 69 4.13 -7.46 8.67
C ALA A 69 3.87 -6.72 10.00
#